data_AF-A0A7X1Y972-F1
#
_entry.id   AF-A0A7X1Y972-F1
#
_cell.length_a   1.000
_cell.length_b   1.000
_cell.length_c   1.000
_cell.angle_alpha   90.00
_cell.angle_beta   90.00
_cell.angle_gamma   90.00
#
_symmetry.space_group_name_H-M   'P 1'
#
loop_
_entity.id
_entity.type
_entity.pdbx_description
1 polymer ?
#
loop_
_entity_poly.entity_id
_entity_poly.type
_entity_poly.pdbx_seq_one_letter_code
_entity_poly.pdbx_strand_id
1 'polypeptide(L)'
;AQAVPAAVQLLEHTAAVSASGAIDHVVGWVADAQNPPRPWLIKIAGGSAWLPKVTASGCSLGALVAAYTAVASDYLTALVSAHVHFALAAELAEATAKGPGSFATAFIDGLDAVDAELIRAKARFEASPL
;
A
#
# COMPACT_ATOMS: atom_id res chain seq x y z
N ALA A 1 0.90 -13.44 -2.34
CA ALA A 1 0.94 -14.85 -1.90
C ALA A 1 2.37 -15.40 -1.82
N GLN A 2 3.09 -15.60 -2.94
CA GLN A 2 4.42 -16.25 -2.90
C GLN A 2 5.49 -15.48 -2.11
N ALA A 3 5.41 -14.14 -2.06
CA ALA A 3 6.37 -13.31 -1.32
C ALA A 3 6.10 -13.21 0.19
N VAL A 4 4.95 -13.68 0.68
CA VAL A 4 4.55 -13.53 2.10
C VAL A 4 5.53 -14.22 3.05
N PRO A 5 5.95 -15.48 2.82
CA PRO A 5 6.92 -16.14 3.71
C PRO A 5 8.24 -15.36 3.82
N ALA A 6 8.74 -14.81 2.71
CA ALA A 6 9.95 -13.99 2.71
C ALA A 6 9.75 -12.65 3.44
N ALA A 7 8.58 -12.02 3.29
CA ALA A 7 8.25 -10.80 4.01
C ALA A 7 8.17 -11.05 5.53
N VAL A 8 7.61 -12.18 5.96
CA VAL A 8 7.55 -12.59 7.37
C VAL A 8 8.95 -12.85 7.93
N GLN A 9 9.84 -13.51 7.19
CA GLN A 9 11.23 -13.68 7.62
C GLN A 9 11.95 -12.32 7.76
N LEU A 10 11.72 -11.39 6.83
CA LEU A 10 12.34 -10.06 6.90
C LEU A 10 11.78 -9.21 8.06
N LEU A 11 10.55 -9.48 8.51
CA LEU A 11 9.93 -8.82 9.67
C LEU A 11 10.67 -9.11 10.98
N GLU A 12 11.45 -10.19 11.06
CA GLU A 12 12.31 -10.47 12.23
C GLU A 12 13.42 -9.42 12.43
N HIS A 13 13.71 -8.63 11.39
CA HIS A 13 14.78 -7.63 11.39
C HIS A 13 14.28 -6.20 11.16
N THR A 14 12.97 -5.99 11.05
CA THR A 14 12.36 -4.70 10.67
C THR A 14 11.04 -4.47 11.40
N ALA A 15 10.53 -3.24 11.40
CA ALA A 15 9.26 -2.91 12.06
C ALA A 15 8.03 -3.33 11.24
N ALA A 16 8.13 -3.24 9.90
CA ALA A 16 7.11 -3.63 8.95
C ALA A 16 7.73 -3.89 7.58
N VAL A 17 7.10 -4.74 6.77
CA VAL A 17 7.53 -5.08 5.41
C VAL A 17 6.32 -5.09 4.49
N SER A 18 6.40 -4.47 3.32
CA SER A 18 5.41 -4.64 2.26
C SER A 18 5.98 -5.40 1.06
N ALA A 19 5.12 -6.24 0.47
CA ALA A 19 5.35 -6.92 -0.79
C ALA A 19 4.17 -6.59 -1.72
N SER A 20 4.41 -5.70 -2.68
CA SER A 20 3.37 -5.24 -3.62
C SER A 20 3.07 -6.28 -4.71
N GLY A 21 1.84 -6.30 -5.21
CA GLY A 21 1.40 -7.17 -6.29
C GLY A 21 -0.04 -6.86 -6.73
N ALA A 22 -0.73 -7.81 -7.35
CA ALA A 22 -2.16 -7.65 -7.66
C ALA A 22 -3.02 -7.51 -6.38
N ILE A 23 -2.52 -8.07 -5.28
CA ILE A 23 -2.94 -7.79 -3.91
C ILE A 23 -1.65 -7.49 -3.16
N ASP A 24 -1.56 -6.34 -2.53
CA ASP A 24 -0.41 -5.98 -1.72
C ASP A 24 -0.50 -6.68 -0.37
N HIS A 25 0.65 -7.17 0.11
CA HIS A 25 0.75 -7.85 1.39
C HIS A 25 1.69 -7.05 2.28
N VAL A 26 1.19 -6.53 3.39
CA VAL A 26 1.97 -5.80 4.39
C VAL A 26 1.99 -6.63 5.66
N VAL A 27 3.18 -6.87 6.21
CA VAL A 27 3.34 -7.53 7.51
C VAL A 27 3.96 -6.56 8.50
N GLY A 28 3.54 -6.62 9.75
CA GLY A 28 4.03 -5.72 10.78
C GLY A 28 3.66 -6.18 12.18
N TRP A 29 4.37 -5.64 13.17
CA TRP A 29 4.09 -5.91 14.58
C TRP A 29 2.95 -5.02 15.06
N VAL A 30 1.92 -5.62 15.66
CA VAL A 30 0.81 -4.90 16.29
C VAL A 30 0.91 -5.07 17.79
N ALA A 31 0.99 -3.94 18.50
CA ALA A 31 0.96 -3.93 19.95
C ALA A 31 -0.45 -4.29 20.46
N ASP A 32 -0.48 -5.09 21.51
CA ASP A 32 -1.68 -5.39 22.27
C ASP A 32 -1.43 -4.91 23.71
N ALA A 33 -2.38 -4.18 24.30
CA ALA A 33 -2.20 -3.62 25.63
C ALA A 33 -2.11 -4.72 26.72
N GLN A 34 -2.59 -5.93 26.42
CA GLN A 34 -2.64 -7.05 27.35
C GLN A 34 -1.70 -8.21 26.97
N ASN A 35 -1.15 -8.21 25.74
CA ASN A 35 -0.33 -9.30 25.22
C ASN A 35 0.96 -8.78 24.59
N PRO A 36 2.02 -9.59 24.49
CA PRO A 36 3.20 -9.20 23.72
C PRO A 36 2.82 -8.86 22.26
N PRO A 37 3.56 -7.93 21.60
CA PRO A 37 3.32 -7.60 20.20
C PRO A 37 3.32 -8.85 19.33
N ARG A 38 2.34 -8.95 18.43
CA ARG A 38 2.21 -10.09 17.51
C ARG A 38 2.25 -9.64 16.07
N PRO A 39 2.78 -10.47 15.15
CA PRO A 39 2.81 -10.12 13.74
C PRO A 39 1.40 -10.24 13.14
N TRP A 40 1.07 -9.32 12.24
CA TRP A 40 -0.16 -9.33 11.45
C TRP A 40 0.18 -9.28 9.97
N LEU A 41 -0.72 -9.85 9.18
CA LEU A 41 -0.75 -9.70 7.72
C LEU A 41 -1.95 -8.84 7.34
N ILE A 42 -1.68 -7.80 6.56
CA ILE A 42 -2.66 -6.90 5.99
C ILE A 42 -2.61 -7.10 4.47
N LYS A 43 -3.74 -7.49 3.88
CA LYS A 43 -3.91 -7.62 2.44
C LYS A 43 -4.64 -6.40 1.92
N ILE A 44 -4.09 -5.71 0.94
CA ILE A 44 -4.68 -4.51 0.36
C ILE A 44 -5.03 -4.81 -1.10
N ALA A 45 -6.29 -4.62 -1.44
CA ALA A 45 -6.82 -4.85 -2.78
C ALA A 45 -7.05 -3.52 -3.50
N GLY A 46 -7.04 -3.58 -4.83
CA GLY A 46 -7.25 -2.42 -5.68
C GLY A 46 -6.07 -2.15 -6.61
N GLY A 47 -5.93 -0.88 -6.99
CA GLY A 47 -4.91 -0.46 -7.93
C GLY A 47 -5.30 -0.69 -9.38
N SER A 48 -4.30 -0.83 -10.24
CA SER A 48 -4.50 -0.93 -11.69
C SER A 48 -3.55 -1.91 -12.37
N ALA A 49 -4.05 -2.65 -13.35
CA ALA A 49 -3.23 -3.49 -14.23
C ALA A 49 -2.27 -2.68 -15.13
N TRP A 50 -2.39 -1.35 -15.13
CA TRP A 50 -1.51 -0.43 -15.83
C TRP A 50 -0.27 -0.03 -15.01
N LEU A 51 -0.30 -0.16 -13.69
CA LEU A 51 0.85 0.16 -12.82
C LEU A 51 2.15 -0.56 -13.24
N PRO A 52 2.13 -1.87 -13.59
CA PRO A 52 3.34 -2.55 -14.06
C PRO A 52 3.81 -2.12 -15.46
N LYS A 53 3.00 -1.36 -16.20
CA LYS A 53 3.32 -0.83 -17.54
C LYS A 53 3.91 0.59 -17.50
N VAL A 54 3.97 1.20 -16.32
CA VAL A 54 4.60 2.50 -16.09
C VAL A 54 5.89 2.29 -15.34
N THR A 55 7.00 2.77 -15.91
CA THR A 55 8.31 2.68 -15.26
C THR A 55 8.31 3.40 -13.92
N ALA A 56 9.06 2.87 -12.96
CA ALA A 56 9.22 3.44 -11.62
C ALA A 56 7.93 3.58 -10.78
N SER A 57 6.84 2.90 -11.13
CA SER A 57 5.63 2.86 -10.29
C SER A 57 5.92 2.31 -8.88
N GLY A 58 6.66 1.21 -8.79
CA GLY A 58 7.09 0.65 -7.49
C GLY A 58 8.04 1.58 -6.70
N CYS A 59 8.97 2.26 -7.37
CA CYS A 59 9.84 3.25 -6.71
C CYS A 59 9.03 4.44 -6.17
N SER A 60 8.03 4.88 -6.93
CA SER A 60 7.11 5.96 -6.53
C SER A 60 6.29 5.58 -5.31
N LEU A 61 5.82 4.32 -5.23
CA LEU A 61 5.19 3.79 -4.03
C LEU A 61 6.13 3.85 -2.82
N GLY A 62 7.40 3.45 -2.98
CA GLY A 62 8.40 3.57 -1.91
C GLY A 62 8.61 5.02 -1.44
N ALA A 63 8.64 5.98 -2.37
CA ALA A 63 8.71 7.40 -2.03
C ALA A 63 7.46 7.89 -1.27
N LEU A 64 6.27 7.43 -1.67
CA LEU A 64 5.03 7.74 -0.96
C LEU A 64 5.03 7.12 0.45
N VAL A 65 5.46 5.87 0.60
CA VAL A 65 5.64 5.24 1.91
C VAL A 65 6.55 6.10 2.79
N ALA A 66 7.70 6.55 2.27
CA ALA A 66 8.61 7.41 3.02
C ALA A 66 7.92 8.70 3.52
N ALA A 67 7.11 9.35 2.68
CA ALA A 67 6.33 10.52 3.08
C ALA A 67 5.34 10.20 4.22
N TYR A 68 4.62 9.09 4.14
CA TYR A 68 3.71 8.65 5.22
C TYR A 68 4.48 8.31 6.51
N THR A 69 5.65 7.68 6.42
CA THR A 69 6.45 7.35 7.61
C THR A 69 6.97 8.58 8.35
N ALA A 70 7.09 9.72 7.68
CA ALA A 70 7.52 10.97 8.32
C ALA A 70 6.47 11.55 9.29
N VAL A 71 5.21 11.14 9.18
CA VAL A 71 4.09 11.72 9.96
C VAL A 71 3.24 10.70 10.71
N ALA A 72 3.30 9.41 10.34
CA ALA A 72 2.53 8.36 11.00
C ALA A 72 3.09 8.00 12.37
N SER A 73 2.23 7.50 13.26
CA SER A 73 2.60 7.01 14.60
C SER A 73 3.46 5.75 14.58
N ASP A 74 3.31 4.92 13.54
CA ASP A 74 3.98 3.64 13.40
C ASP A 74 4.13 3.27 11.92
N TYR A 75 5.13 2.42 11.64
CA TYR A 75 5.48 2.03 10.28
C TYR A 75 4.40 1.19 9.59
N LEU A 76 3.67 0.36 10.33
CA LEU A 76 2.63 -0.49 9.75
C LEU A 76 1.48 0.37 9.21
N THR A 77 1.00 1.33 10.00
CA THR A 77 0.01 2.32 9.61
C THR A 77 0.49 3.16 8.43
N ALA A 78 1.75 3.58 8.41
CA ALA A 78 2.34 4.32 7.30
C ALA A 78 2.29 3.51 5.98
N LEU A 79 2.76 2.26 6.02
CA LEU A 79 2.78 1.37 4.85
C LEU A 79 1.36 1.12 4.34
N VAL A 80 0.42 0.74 5.22
CA VAL A 80 -0.97 0.47 4.83
C VAL A 80 -1.62 1.70 4.21
N SER A 81 -1.44 2.88 4.83
CA SER A 81 -2.03 4.13 4.34
C SER A 81 -1.51 4.51 2.96
N ALA A 82 -0.19 4.42 2.76
CA ALA A 82 0.44 4.73 1.47
C ALA A 82 -0.02 3.76 0.36
N HIS A 83 -0.06 2.46 0.64
CA HIS A 83 -0.53 1.46 -0.33
C HIS A 83 -2.01 1.65 -0.68
N VAL A 84 -2.87 1.94 0.31
CA VAL A 84 -4.29 2.23 0.06
C VAL A 84 -4.46 3.48 -0.80
N HIS A 85 -3.74 4.57 -0.47
CA HIS A 85 -3.77 5.80 -1.27
C HIS A 85 -3.33 5.49 -2.70
N PHE A 86 -2.18 4.84 -2.88
CA PHE A 86 -1.63 4.50 -4.19
C PHE A 86 -2.58 3.63 -5.02
N ALA A 87 -3.25 2.65 -4.39
CA ALA A 87 -4.25 1.81 -5.04
C ALA A 87 -5.47 2.63 -5.53
N LEU A 88 -6.00 3.52 -4.69
CA LEU A 88 -7.14 4.37 -5.06
C LEU A 88 -6.78 5.37 -6.17
N ALA A 89 -5.61 5.98 -6.11
CA ALA A 89 -5.12 6.88 -7.15
C ALA A 89 -5.02 6.16 -8.51
N ALA A 90 -4.54 4.91 -8.50
CA ALA A 90 -4.48 4.08 -9.70
C ALA A 90 -5.87 3.68 -10.22
N GLU A 91 -6.85 3.44 -9.35
CA GLU A 91 -8.24 3.18 -9.77
C GLU A 91 -8.89 4.40 -10.43
N LEU A 92 -8.68 5.59 -9.86
CA LEU A 92 -9.15 6.84 -10.45
C LEU A 92 -8.55 7.06 -11.84
N ALA A 93 -7.24 6.81 -11.97
CA ALA A 93 -6.53 6.95 -13.24
C ALA A 93 -6.98 5.93 -14.29
N GLU A 94 -7.20 4.68 -13.90
CA GLU A 94 -7.67 3.64 -14.83
C GLU A 94 -9.05 3.95 -15.41
N ALA A 95 -9.93 4.63 -14.65
CA ALA A 95 -11.25 5.01 -15.12
C ALA A 95 -11.24 5.95 -16.35
N THR A 96 -10.16 6.72 -16.55
CA THR A 96 -10.07 7.71 -17.63
C THR A 96 -8.94 7.44 -18.64
N ALA A 97 -7.98 6.58 -18.28
CA ALA A 97 -6.83 6.29 -19.12
C ALA A 97 -7.18 5.46 -20.37
N LYS A 98 -6.45 5.70 -21.46
CA LYS A 98 -6.56 4.98 -22.74
C LYS A 98 -5.31 4.17 -23.10
N GLY A 99 -4.26 4.32 -22.31
CA GLY A 99 -2.87 3.97 -22.63
C GLY A 99 -1.96 4.18 -21.42
N PRO A 100 -0.74 3.59 -21.38
CA PRO A 100 0.11 3.66 -20.18
C PRO A 100 0.64 5.08 -19.97
N GLY A 101 0.84 5.85 -21.06
CA GLY A 101 1.19 7.27 -20.97
C GLY A 101 0.07 8.12 -20.38
N SER A 102 -1.18 7.96 -20.85
CA SER A 102 -2.32 8.68 -20.27
C SER A 102 -2.62 8.22 -18.84
N PHE A 103 -2.39 6.94 -18.53
CA PHE A 103 -2.53 6.41 -17.18
C PHE A 103 -1.50 7.04 -16.25
N ALA A 104 -0.22 7.10 -16.65
CA ALA A 104 0.83 7.72 -15.83
C ALA A 104 0.49 9.19 -15.49
N THR A 105 -0.07 9.93 -16.44
CA THR A 105 -0.51 11.32 -16.21
C THR A 105 -1.68 11.37 -15.24
N ALA A 106 -2.77 10.64 -15.53
CA ALA A 106 -3.96 10.60 -14.68
C ALA A 106 -3.68 10.03 -13.28
N PHE A 107 -2.67 9.17 -13.14
CA PHE A 107 -2.24 8.61 -11.86
C PHE A 107 -1.61 9.66 -10.95
N ILE A 108 -0.82 10.58 -11.51
CA ILE A 108 -0.25 11.69 -10.74
C ILE A 108 -1.38 12.61 -10.24
N ASP A 109 -2.36 12.92 -11.11
CA ASP A 109 -3.55 13.68 -10.70
C ASP A 109 -4.38 12.91 -9.66
N GLY A 110 -4.47 11.59 -9.80
CA GLY A 110 -5.12 10.71 -8.83
C GLY A 110 -4.47 10.73 -7.45
N LEU A 111 -3.14 10.84 -7.36
CA LEU A 111 -2.41 10.98 -6.10
C LEU A 111 -2.70 12.31 -5.39
N ASP A 112 -3.01 13.37 -6.14
CA ASP A 112 -3.44 14.66 -5.55
C ASP A 112 -4.92 14.62 -5.15
N ALA A 113 -5.76 13.96 -5.95
CA ALA A 113 -7.21 13.94 -5.75
C ALA A 113 -7.69 13.02 -4.62
N VAL A 114 -6.90 12.01 -4.22
CA VAL A 114 -7.30 11.10 -3.14
C VAL A 114 -7.21 11.82 -1.79
N ASP A 115 -8.36 12.01 -1.17
CA ASP A 115 -8.48 12.61 0.16
C ASP A 115 -8.89 11.58 1.24
N ALA A 116 -8.99 12.06 2.48
CA ALA A 116 -9.35 11.23 3.62
C ALA A 116 -10.80 10.70 3.55
N GLU A 117 -11.71 11.40 2.87
CA GLU A 117 -13.10 10.95 2.71
C GLU A 117 -13.15 9.77 1.74
N LEU A 118 -12.46 9.90 0.60
CA LEU A 118 -12.36 8.85 -0.39
C LEU A 118 -11.68 7.60 0.17
N ILE A 119 -10.61 7.76 0.94
CA ILE A 119 -9.95 6.62 1.62
C ILE A 119 -10.95 5.90 2.53
N ARG A 120 -11.67 6.63 3.40
CA ARG A 120 -12.66 6.00 4.29
C ARG A 120 -13.77 5.28 3.53
N ALA A 121 -14.20 5.84 2.40
CA ALA A 121 -15.30 5.29 1.61
C ALA A 121 -14.90 4.10 0.73
N LYS A 122 -13.64 4.03 0.27
CA LYS A 122 -13.22 3.11 -0.80
C LYS A 122 -12.03 2.21 -0.46
N ALA A 123 -11.34 2.41 0.66
CA ALA A 123 -10.24 1.55 1.06
C ALA A 123 -10.69 0.08 1.17
N ARG A 124 -9.91 -0.83 0.56
CA ARG A 124 -10.18 -2.26 0.60
C ARG A 124 -8.96 -2.99 1.14
N PHE A 125 -9.00 -3.31 2.43
CA PHE A 125 -7.98 -4.11 3.07
C PHE A 125 -8.56 -5.06 4.11
N GLU A 126 -7.89 -6.19 4.30
CA GLU A 126 -8.21 -7.23 5.29
C GLU A 126 -7.01 -7.38 6.21
N ALA A 127 -7.24 -7.40 7.53
CA ALA A 127 -6.20 -7.60 8.53
C ALA A 127 -6.44 -8.91 9.29
N SER A 128 -5.40 -9.74 9.39
CA SER A 128 -5.44 -10.99 10.15
C SER A 128 -4.15 -11.20 10.94
N PRO A 129 -4.21 -11.80 12.14
CA PRO A 129 -3.01 -12.31 12.81
C PRO A 129 -2.28 -13.32 11.91
N LEU A 130 -0.95 -13.35 12.00
CA LEU A 130 -0.09 -14.36 11.36
C LEU A 130 0.03 -15.62 12.21
#